data_AF-A0AAW8NIW6-F1
#
_entry.id   AF-A0AAW8NIW6-F1
#
_cell.length_a   1.000
_cell.length_b   1.000
_cell.length_c   1.000
_cell.angle_alpha   90.00
_cell.angle_beta   90.00
_cell.angle_gamma   90.00
#
_symmetry.space_group_name_H-M   'P 1'
#
loop_
_entity.id
_entity.type
_entity.pdbx_description
1 polymer ?
#
loop_
_entity_poly.entity_id
_entity_poly.type
_entity_poly.pdbx_seq_one_letter_code
_entity_poly.pdbx_strand_id
1 'polypeptide(L)'
;MKKFITTAIVAASLSLSAGIAYAETAPKTIDQLLNQVKTDRANASKVNAKREQEFKNERGDKAALLKREKNALAAERQRGKDLNQAFLDNERKIAQLEEDLKVAEGDLGEMFGVVKGDAGDFAGKLVGSNVSAQYPGRDVFIADLGARKQLPKINELERFWEEQLFEMAESGKVVKFEGTVTGIDGNVKNTTITRIGAYNLIADGKYVVYNPELSLIQELSQQPDAYQVKSAAAFENTTSGTAAVYIDPVRGTLLNIFTGKATLEERIEAGGTIGYIIMGLLALGALISIERLITLGVVGAKVKAQRKNLDNPGNNALGRVLKAYQDNKDVDVETLELKLDEAILKETPALESRISIIKVLAAIAPMMGLLGTVTGMIATFQSIQLFGTGDPKLMAGGISMALMTTVQGLVAALPLMLMHAIVTARSKSIVQVLEEQSAGIVAAHAEKREA
;
A
#
# COMPACT_ATOMS: atom_id res chain seq x y z
N MET A 1 26.34 -47.29 23.31
CA MET A 1 27.23 -48.38 22.83
C MET A 1 28.36 -48.79 23.78
N LYS A 2 28.60 -48.17 24.95
CA LYS A 2 29.69 -48.58 25.87
C LYS A 2 29.29 -49.44 27.10
N LYS A 3 28.00 -49.72 27.32
CA LYS A 3 27.54 -50.54 28.47
C LYS A 3 27.06 -51.95 28.10
N PHE A 4 26.91 -52.26 26.81
CA PHE A 4 26.54 -53.60 26.33
C PHE A 4 27.75 -54.52 26.07
N ILE A 5 28.96 -53.95 25.94
CA ILE A 5 30.20 -54.71 25.69
C ILE A 5 30.81 -55.23 27.01
N THR A 6 30.61 -54.52 28.13
CA THR A 6 31.06 -54.97 29.46
C THR A 6 30.28 -56.17 29.99
N THR A 7 29.01 -56.33 29.61
CA THR A 7 28.19 -57.49 30.02
C THR A 7 28.55 -58.75 29.23
N ALA A 8 29.12 -58.61 28.02
CA ALA A 8 29.63 -59.73 27.23
C ALA A 8 31.02 -60.22 27.69
N ILE A 9 31.85 -59.35 28.29
CA ILE A 9 33.20 -59.70 28.77
C ILE A 9 33.16 -60.33 30.18
N VAL A 10 32.18 -59.98 31.02
CA VAL A 10 31.96 -60.66 32.32
C VAL A 10 31.25 -62.01 32.15
N ALA A 11 30.42 -62.17 31.10
CA ALA A 11 29.84 -63.46 30.72
C ALA A 11 30.84 -64.40 30.01
N ALA A 12 31.97 -63.88 29.51
CA ALA A 12 33.01 -64.65 28.80
C ALA A 12 34.27 -64.95 29.64
N SER A 13 34.34 -64.48 30.89
CA SER A 13 35.50 -64.70 31.79
C SER A 13 35.25 -65.66 32.96
N LEU A 14 34.02 -66.20 33.08
CA LEU A 14 33.66 -67.24 34.05
C LEU A 14 33.42 -68.61 33.42
N SER A 15 33.69 -68.76 32.12
CA SER A 15 33.49 -70.00 31.36
C SER A 15 34.78 -70.77 31.02
N LEU A 16 35.95 -70.34 31.49
CA LEU A 16 37.24 -71.04 31.26
C LEU A 16 38.20 -70.92 32.46
N SER A 17 37.94 -71.61 33.57
CA SER A 17 38.98 -72.01 34.54
C SER A 17 38.43 -72.87 35.69
N ALA A 18 38.22 -74.15 35.41
CA ALA A 18 38.28 -75.30 36.33
C ALA A 18 37.79 -76.50 35.51
N GLY A 19 38.55 -77.51 35.14
CA GLY A 19 39.84 -78.00 35.57
C GLY A 19 39.84 -79.45 35.05
N ILE A 20 40.77 -79.77 34.17
CA ILE A 20 40.97 -81.11 33.61
C ILE A 20 41.32 -82.06 34.77
N ALA A 21 40.46 -83.04 35.07
CA ALA A 21 40.69 -84.17 35.99
C ALA A 21 39.33 -84.85 36.31
N TYR A 22 39.03 -86.13 36.17
CA TYR A 22 39.72 -87.33 35.72
C TYR A 22 38.69 -88.17 34.95
N ALA A 23 39.12 -88.88 33.90
CA ALA A 23 38.42 -90.07 33.47
C ALA A 23 38.48 -91.09 34.61
N GLU A 24 37.46 -91.15 35.46
CA GLU A 24 37.28 -92.30 36.35
C GLU A 24 36.73 -93.44 35.50
N THR A 25 37.55 -94.47 35.39
CA THR A 25 37.21 -95.79 34.88
C THR A 25 35.83 -96.23 35.35
N ALA A 26 34.94 -96.59 34.42
CA ALA A 26 33.68 -97.25 34.77
C ALA A 26 33.99 -98.43 35.73
N PRO A 27 33.32 -98.50 36.90
CA PRO A 27 33.69 -99.42 37.96
C PRO A 27 33.60 -100.86 37.46
N LYS A 28 34.71 -101.59 37.53
CA LYS A 28 34.80 -102.97 37.01
C LYS A 28 34.33 -104.02 38.02
N THR A 29 33.92 -103.62 39.23
CA THR A 29 33.38 -104.49 40.29
C THR A 29 32.26 -103.80 41.09
N ILE A 30 31.31 -104.57 41.61
CA ILE A 30 30.14 -104.07 42.36
C ILE A 30 30.56 -103.29 43.62
N ASP A 31 31.65 -103.68 44.28
CA ASP A 31 32.14 -102.99 45.49
C ASP A 31 32.70 -101.60 45.21
N GLN A 32 33.35 -101.40 44.05
CA GLN A 32 33.82 -100.07 43.63
C GLN A 32 32.66 -99.13 43.32
N LEU A 33 31.60 -99.61 42.65
CA LEU A 33 30.39 -98.82 42.40
C LEU A 33 29.67 -98.45 43.71
N LEU A 34 29.61 -99.37 44.68
CA LEU A 34 28.97 -99.12 45.98
C LEU A 34 29.68 -98.03 46.79
N ASN A 35 31.01 -98.02 46.80
CA ASN A 35 31.78 -96.98 47.49
C ASN A 35 31.69 -95.62 46.78
N GLN A 36 31.64 -95.60 45.45
CA GLN A 36 31.44 -94.38 44.68
C GLN A 36 30.04 -93.79 44.93
N VAL A 37 28.98 -94.61 44.89
CA VAL A 37 27.60 -94.18 45.20
C VAL A 37 27.48 -93.68 46.64
N LYS A 38 28.15 -94.30 47.62
CA LYS A 38 28.17 -93.81 49.01
C LYS A 38 28.83 -92.43 49.12
N THR A 39 29.94 -92.22 48.40
CA THR A 39 30.68 -90.96 48.39
C THR A 39 29.90 -89.86 47.67
N ASP A 40 29.31 -90.17 46.52
CA ASP A 40 28.47 -89.24 45.76
C ASP A 40 27.19 -88.88 46.51
N ARG A 41 26.56 -89.84 47.20
CA ARG A 41 25.40 -89.57 48.07
C ARG A 41 25.77 -88.65 49.23
N ALA A 42 26.93 -88.85 49.85
CA ALA A 42 27.41 -87.99 50.93
C ALA A 42 27.74 -86.57 50.44
N ASN A 43 28.38 -86.44 49.28
CA ASN A 43 28.67 -85.16 48.65
C ASN A 43 27.39 -84.45 48.19
N ALA A 44 26.46 -85.17 47.54
CA ALA A 44 25.16 -84.64 47.14
C ALA A 44 24.34 -84.18 48.35
N SER A 45 24.35 -84.94 49.46
CA SER A 45 23.68 -84.54 50.71
C SER A 45 24.26 -83.25 51.30
N LYS A 46 25.59 -83.10 51.32
CA LYS A 46 26.24 -81.84 51.76
C LYS A 46 25.90 -80.66 50.84
N VAL A 47 25.93 -80.86 49.52
CA VAL A 47 25.59 -79.82 48.54
C VAL A 47 24.10 -79.44 48.63
N ASN A 48 23.21 -80.41 48.89
CA ASN A 48 21.78 -80.14 49.06
C ASN A 48 21.51 -79.40 50.37
N ALA A 49 22.17 -79.78 51.47
CA ALA A 49 22.07 -79.06 52.74
C ALA A 49 22.58 -77.61 52.63
N LYS A 50 23.68 -77.38 51.91
CA LYS A 50 24.19 -76.04 51.63
C LYS A 50 23.21 -75.20 50.80
N ARG A 51 22.66 -75.77 49.71
CA ARG A 51 21.62 -75.10 48.89
C ARG A 51 20.36 -74.80 49.68
N GLU A 52 19.93 -75.70 50.55
CA GLU A 52 18.76 -75.48 51.41
C GLU A 52 19.00 -74.34 52.40
N GLN A 53 20.21 -74.25 52.97
CA GLN A 53 20.58 -73.16 53.86
C GLN A 53 20.71 -71.82 53.13
N GLU A 54 21.34 -71.80 51.94
CA GLU A 54 21.39 -70.63 51.06
C GLU A 54 19.98 -70.16 50.69
N PHE A 55 19.09 -71.07 50.29
CA PHE A 55 17.69 -70.74 49.95
C PHE A 55 16.92 -70.17 51.16
N LYS A 56 17.13 -70.72 52.36
CA LYS A 56 16.52 -70.20 53.60
C LYS A 56 17.03 -68.79 53.93
N ASN A 57 18.32 -68.53 53.76
CA ASN A 57 18.91 -67.20 53.95
C ASN A 57 18.39 -66.20 52.92
N GLU A 58 18.39 -66.53 51.63
CA GLU A 58 17.85 -65.68 50.57
C GLU A 58 16.36 -65.36 50.77
N ARG A 59 15.57 -66.32 51.28
CA ARG A 59 14.16 -66.09 51.63
C ARG A 59 14.04 -65.09 52.78
N GLY A 60 14.92 -65.17 53.77
CA GLY A 60 15.01 -64.20 54.86
C GLY A 60 15.36 -62.80 54.36
N ASP A 61 16.35 -62.69 53.48
CA ASP A 61 16.77 -61.42 52.88
C ASP A 61 15.67 -60.80 52.01
N LYS A 62 14.99 -61.60 51.18
CA LYS A 62 13.85 -61.16 50.38
C LYS A 62 12.67 -60.72 51.25
N ALA A 63 12.41 -61.41 52.35
CA ALA A 63 11.37 -61.01 53.30
C ALA A 63 11.72 -59.70 54.02
N ALA A 64 12.99 -59.50 54.40
CA ALA A 64 13.48 -58.26 54.99
C ALA A 64 13.39 -57.09 53.99
N LEU A 65 13.78 -57.31 52.73
CA LEU A 65 13.65 -56.32 51.66
C LEU A 65 12.19 -55.95 51.43
N LEU A 66 11.29 -56.94 51.31
CA LEU A 66 9.85 -56.69 51.15
C LEU A 66 9.28 -55.89 52.31
N LYS A 67 9.70 -56.19 53.55
CA LYS A 67 9.28 -55.42 54.74
C LYS A 67 9.78 -53.97 54.67
N ARG A 68 11.05 -53.76 54.28
CA ARG A 68 11.63 -52.43 54.10
C ARG A 68 10.88 -51.63 53.04
N GLU A 69 10.63 -52.21 51.87
CA GLU A 69 9.90 -51.55 50.78
C GLU A 69 8.44 -51.25 51.17
N LYS A 70 7.77 -52.16 51.89
CA LYS A 70 6.42 -51.90 52.43
C LYS A 70 6.41 -50.73 53.42
N ASN A 71 7.42 -50.64 54.29
CA ASN A 71 7.55 -49.53 55.23
C ASN A 71 7.86 -48.21 54.51
N ALA A 72 8.72 -48.24 53.49
CA ALA A 72 9.04 -47.06 52.66
C ALA A 72 7.80 -46.58 51.89
N LEU A 73 7.03 -47.50 51.28
CA LEU A 73 5.77 -47.18 50.62
C LEU A 73 4.73 -46.59 51.60
N ALA A 74 4.65 -47.12 52.82
CA ALA A 74 3.77 -46.56 53.85
C ALA A 74 4.19 -45.14 54.26
N ALA A 75 5.49 -44.89 54.43
CA ALA A 75 6.02 -43.56 54.74
C ALA A 75 5.74 -42.56 53.62
N GLU A 76 5.97 -42.93 52.34
CA GLU A 76 5.66 -42.07 51.20
C GLU A 76 4.16 -41.82 51.03
N ARG A 77 3.30 -42.82 51.31
CA ARG A 77 1.84 -42.61 51.34
C ARG A 77 1.43 -41.64 52.43
N GLN A 78 2.03 -41.72 53.62
CA GLN A 78 1.73 -40.79 54.70
C GLN A 78 2.19 -39.38 54.33
N ARG A 79 3.42 -39.23 53.81
CA ARG A 79 3.93 -37.96 53.30
C ARG A 79 3.01 -37.37 52.23
N GLY A 80 2.50 -38.19 51.31
CA GLY A 80 1.53 -37.76 50.30
C GLY A 80 0.22 -37.24 50.89
N LYS A 81 -0.29 -37.89 51.95
CA LYS A 81 -1.47 -37.41 52.68
C LYS A 81 -1.19 -36.08 53.39
N ASP A 82 -0.05 -35.95 54.05
CA ASP A 82 0.32 -34.73 54.78
C ASP A 82 0.52 -33.56 53.81
N LEU A 83 1.17 -33.78 52.67
CA LEU A 83 1.34 -32.79 51.60
C LEU A 83 0.00 -32.39 50.99
N ASN A 84 -0.90 -33.34 50.75
CA ASN A 84 -2.23 -33.05 50.24
C ASN A 84 -3.05 -32.23 51.24
N GLN A 85 -2.94 -32.52 52.53
CA GLN A 85 -3.58 -31.72 53.57
C GLN A 85 -3.02 -30.29 53.60
N ALA A 86 -1.69 -30.14 53.56
CA ALA A 86 -1.05 -28.82 53.49
C ALA A 86 -1.46 -28.03 52.23
N PHE A 87 -1.61 -28.70 51.09
CA PHE A 87 -2.13 -28.10 49.86
C PHE A 87 -3.55 -27.57 50.06
N LEU A 88 -4.46 -28.38 50.60
CA LEU A 88 -5.85 -27.99 50.86
C LEU A 88 -5.94 -26.84 51.88
N ASP A 89 -5.10 -26.84 52.91
CA ASP A 89 -5.06 -25.77 53.91
C ASP A 89 -4.51 -24.46 53.31
N ASN A 90 -3.52 -24.55 52.41
CA ASN A 90 -3.03 -23.41 51.65
C ASN A 90 -4.08 -22.85 50.69
N GLU A 91 -4.85 -23.70 49.98
CA GLU A 91 -5.96 -23.24 49.13
C GLU A 91 -7.01 -22.47 49.93
N ARG A 92 -7.40 -22.99 51.10
CA ARG A 92 -8.32 -22.27 52.00
C ARG A 92 -7.75 -20.94 52.46
N LYS A 93 -6.46 -20.90 52.79
CA LYS A 93 -5.80 -19.66 53.23
C LYS A 93 -5.72 -18.64 52.11
N ILE A 94 -5.42 -19.06 50.88
CA ILE A 94 -5.43 -18.18 49.69
C ILE A 94 -6.83 -17.64 49.47
N ALA A 95 -7.86 -18.50 49.46
CA ALA A 95 -9.25 -18.07 49.28
C ALA A 95 -9.69 -17.06 50.35
N GLN A 96 -9.30 -17.28 51.61
CA GLN A 96 -9.58 -16.32 52.68
C GLN A 96 -8.85 -14.98 52.47
N LEU A 97 -7.56 -15.02 52.13
CA LEU A 97 -6.78 -13.81 51.86
C LEU A 97 -7.31 -13.03 50.64
N GLU A 98 -7.81 -13.72 49.62
CA GLU A 98 -8.45 -13.09 48.46
C GLU A 98 -9.76 -12.40 48.84
N GLU A 99 -10.59 -13.01 49.69
CA GLU A 99 -11.82 -12.38 50.18
C GLU A 99 -11.53 -11.22 51.14
N ASP A 100 -10.56 -11.37 52.05
CA ASP A 100 -10.13 -10.30 52.95
C ASP A 100 -9.58 -9.11 52.15
N LEU A 101 -8.79 -9.38 51.10
CA LEU A 101 -8.32 -8.36 50.17
C LEU A 101 -9.50 -7.66 49.51
N LYS A 102 -10.45 -8.40 48.92
CA LYS A 102 -11.62 -7.83 48.25
C LYS A 102 -12.49 -6.95 49.20
N VAL A 103 -12.66 -7.37 50.45
CA VAL A 103 -13.37 -6.59 51.47
C VAL A 103 -12.58 -5.33 51.83
N ALA A 104 -11.25 -5.43 51.96
CA ALA A 104 -10.38 -4.29 52.24
C ALA A 104 -10.26 -3.32 51.05
N GLU A 105 -10.38 -3.82 49.81
CA GLU A 105 -10.43 -3.02 48.59
C GLU A 105 -11.68 -2.14 48.56
N GLY A 106 -12.85 -2.64 48.99
CA GLY A 106 -14.06 -1.83 49.18
C GLY A 106 -14.33 -0.86 48.02
N ASP A 107 -14.41 0.44 48.34
CA ASP A 107 -14.68 1.53 47.38
C ASP A 107 -13.48 1.84 46.44
N LEU A 108 -12.27 1.34 46.74
CA LEU A 108 -11.10 1.49 45.86
C LEU A 108 -11.26 0.68 44.56
N GLY A 109 -12.09 -0.35 44.56
CA GLY A 109 -12.41 -1.11 43.35
C GLY A 109 -13.11 -0.27 42.28
N GLU A 110 -13.98 0.66 42.69
CA GLU A 110 -14.66 1.59 41.77
C GLU A 110 -13.68 2.63 41.22
N MET A 111 -12.85 3.23 42.10
CA MET A 111 -11.78 4.14 41.68
C MET A 111 -10.78 3.46 40.73
N PHE A 112 -10.45 2.19 40.98
CA PHE A 112 -9.60 1.41 40.10
C PHE A 112 -10.25 1.15 38.75
N GLY A 113 -11.55 0.87 38.72
CA GLY A 113 -12.31 0.75 37.48
C GLY A 113 -12.20 2.01 36.61
N VAL A 114 -12.28 3.19 37.22
CA VAL A 114 -12.09 4.49 36.54
C VAL A 114 -10.67 4.63 36.02
N VAL A 115 -9.64 4.42 36.86
CA VAL A 115 -8.23 4.50 36.45
C VAL A 115 -7.95 3.54 35.30
N LYS A 116 -8.50 2.32 35.35
CA LYS A 116 -8.33 1.32 34.31
C LYS A 116 -8.97 1.75 32.99
N GLY A 117 -10.21 2.25 33.05
CA GLY A 117 -10.91 2.79 31.89
C GLY A 117 -10.16 3.96 31.26
N ASP A 118 -9.79 4.95 32.08
CA ASP A 118 -9.06 6.13 31.65
C ASP A 118 -7.67 5.79 31.09
N ALA A 119 -6.96 4.85 31.71
CA ALA A 119 -5.67 4.36 31.21
C ALA A 119 -5.84 3.64 29.87
N GLY A 120 -6.85 2.78 29.71
CA GLY A 120 -7.16 2.13 28.43
C GLY A 120 -7.45 3.14 27.31
N ASP A 121 -8.33 4.11 27.58
CA ASP A 121 -8.68 5.17 26.65
C ASP A 121 -7.47 6.07 26.30
N PHE A 122 -6.65 6.40 27.30
CA PHE A 122 -5.45 7.20 27.11
C PHE A 122 -4.37 6.44 26.32
N ALA A 123 -4.17 5.15 26.60
CA ALA A 123 -3.27 4.30 25.82
C ALA A 123 -3.67 4.29 24.34
N GLY A 124 -4.96 4.13 24.03
CA GLY A 124 -5.47 4.21 22.65
C GLY A 124 -5.17 5.55 21.98
N LYS A 125 -5.26 6.67 22.72
CA LYS A 125 -4.91 8.01 22.23
C LYS A 125 -3.40 8.19 22.01
N LEU A 126 -2.56 7.59 22.86
CA LEU A 126 -1.10 7.66 22.75
C LEU A 126 -0.58 6.86 21.55
N VAL A 127 -1.15 5.68 21.28
CA VAL A 127 -0.76 4.85 20.14
C VAL A 127 -0.84 5.64 18.83
N GLY A 128 -1.93 6.39 18.61
CA GLY A 128 -2.11 7.23 17.42
C GLY A 128 -1.57 8.66 17.55
N SER A 129 -0.84 9.02 18.61
CA SER A 129 -0.34 10.38 18.79
C SER A 129 0.95 10.59 17.98
N ASN A 130 1.02 11.72 17.26
CA ASN A 130 2.25 12.15 16.60
C ASN A 130 3.38 12.46 17.61
N VAL A 131 3.06 12.65 18.90
CA VAL A 131 4.07 12.76 19.97
C VAL A 131 4.81 11.44 20.17
N SER A 132 4.11 10.31 20.04
CA SER A 132 4.69 8.96 20.16
C SER A 132 5.65 8.64 19.02
N ALA A 133 5.52 9.31 17.88
CA ALA A 133 6.48 9.22 16.78
C ALA A 133 7.87 9.77 17.18
N GLN A 134 7.93 10.72 18.11
CA GLN A 134 9.17 11.26 18.67
C GLN A 134 9.63 10.47 19.91
N TYR A 135 8.68 10.02 20.73
CA TYR A 135 8.91 9.31 21.98
C TYR A 135 8.23 7.92 21.95
N PRO A 136 8.86 6.91 21.33
CA PRO A 136 8.24 5.60 21.17
C PRO A 136 8.12 4.83 22.50
N GLY A 137 7.12 3.95 22.60
CA GLY A 137 6.92 3.05 23.74
C GLY A 137 6.23 3.65 24.97
N ARG A 138 5.68 4.86 24.85
CA ARG A 138 4.94 5.55 25.93
C ARG A 138 3.62 4.88 26.29
N ASP A 139 2.99 4.21 25.33
CA ASP A 139 1.74 3.49 25.48
C ASP A 139 1.88 2.19 26.29
N VAL A 140 3.06 1.55 26.29
CA VAL A 140 3.27 0.21 26.88
C VAL A 140 2.87 0.13 28.35
N PHE A 141 3.35 1.09 29.16
CA PHE A 141 3.02 1.12 30.59
C PHE A 141 1.53 1.42 30.83
N ILE A 142 0.97 2.34 30.05
CA ILE A 142 -0.40 2.82 30.20
C ILE A 142 -1.40 1.71 29.77
N ALA A 143 -1.10 1.01 28.68
CA ALA A 143 -1.87 -0.12 28.18
C ALA A 143 -1.88 -1.28 29.19
N ASP A 144 -0.73 -1.57 29.81
CA ASP A 144 -0.62 -2.56 30.87
C ASP A 144 -1.44 -2.15 32.12
N LEU A 145 -1.35 -0.88 32.54
CA LEU A 145 -2.18 -0.33 33.62
C LEU A 145 -3.69 -0.50 33.34
N GLY A 146 -4.12 -0.25 32.10
CA GLY A 146 -5.50 -0.42 31.65
C GLY A 146 -5.95 -1.88 31.47
N ALA A 147 -5.03 -2.85 31.40
CA ALA A 147 -5.34 -4.27 31.24
C ALA A 147 -5.32 -5.05 32.56
N ARG A 148 -4.57 -4.57 33.56
CA ARG A 148 -4.35 -5.25 34.84
C ARG A 148 -5.65 -5.50 35.63
N LYS A 149 -5.58 -6.54 36.46
CA LYS A 149 -6.65 -6.93 37.40
C LYS A 149 -6.34 -6.54 38.85
N GLN A 150 -5.08 -6.21 39.14
CA GLN A 150 -4.59 -5.85 40.48
C GLN A 150 -4.61 -4.33 40.64
N LEU A 151 -4.79 -3.86 41.88
CA LEU A 151 -4.72 -2.44 42.21
C LEU A 151 -3.36 -1.83 41.83
N PRO A 152 -3.33 -0.65 41.17
CA PRO A 152 -2.13 0.08 40.87
C PRO A 152 -1.49 0.57 42.16
N LYS A 153 -0.16 0.58 42.17
CA LYS A 153 0.60 1.23 43.24
C LYS A 153 0.54 2.75 43.09
N ILE A 154 0.77 3.47 44.18
CA ILE A 154 0.77 4.95 44.18
C ILE A 154 1.75 5.51 43.14
N ASN A 155 2.96 4.95 43.04
CA ASN A 155 3.95 5.38 42.05
C ASN A 155 3.51 5.12 40.60
N GLU A 156 2.63 4.15 40.36
CA GLU A 156 2.06 3.87 39.03
C GLU A 156 0.96 4.89 38.70
N LEU A 157 0.15 5.29 39.68
CA LEU A 157 -0.80 6.39 39.53
C LEU A 157 -0.09 7.72 39.29
N GLU A 158 1.03 7.95 39.98
CA GLU A 158 1.87 9.13 39.78
C GLU A 158 2.39 9.20 38.35
N ARG A 159 3.01 8.12 37.91
CA ARG A 159 3.48 8.00 36.52
C ARG A 159 2.34 8.18 35.51
N PHE A 160 1.13 7.71 35.81
CA PHE A 160 -0.01 7.83 34.90
C PHE A 160 -0.39 9.29 34.65
N TRP A 161 -0.56 10.10 35.69
CA TRP A 161 -0.89 11.53 35.48
C TRP A 161 0.32 12.32 34.95
N GLU A 162 1.55 11.92 35.28
CA GLU A 162 2.76 12.51 34.68
C GLU A 162 2.79 12.31 33.15
N GLU A 163 2.46 11.11 32.65
CA GLU A 163 2.39 10.82 31.22
C GLU A 163 1.26 11.58 30.52
N GLN A 164 0.14 11.82 31.21
CA GLN A 164 -0.93 12.69 30.71
C GLN A 164 -0.47 14.15 30.59
N LEU A 165 0.20 14.68 31.62
CA LEU A 165 0.77 16.02 31.58
C LEU A 165 1.87 16.14 30.52
N PHE A 166 2.66 15.10 30.32
CA PHE A 166 3.67 15.05 29.27
C PHE A 166 3.01 15.16 27.89
N GLU A 167 1.95 14.37 27.63
CA GLU A 167 1.20 14.48 26.36
C GLU A 167 0.57 15.87 26.19
N MET A 168 0.00 16.44 27.25
CA MET A 168 -0.55 17.80 27.22
C MET A 168 0.54 18.84 26.90
N ALA A 169 1.70 18.75 27.54
CA ALA A 169 2.80 19.68 27.34
C ALA A 169 3.42 19.53 25.94
N GLU A 170 3.64 18.32 25.47
CA GLU A 170 4.22 18.06 24.15
C GLU A 170 3.26 18.36 23.00
N SER A 171 1.96 18.12 23.17
CA SER A 171 0.96 18.43 22.14
C SER A 171 0.81 19.93 21.87
N GLY A 172 1.26 20.81 22.78
CA GLY A 172 1.30 22.26 22.59
C GLY A 172 2.57 22.78 21.92
N LYS A 173 3.57 21.93 21.65
CA LYS A 173 4.89 22.35 21.13
C LYS A 173 5.02 22.12 19.64
N VAL A 174 5.78 23.00 18.98
CA VAL A 174 6.32 22.78 17.65
C VAL A 174 7.80 22.47 17.80
N VAL A 175 8.22 21.27 17.39
CA VAL A 175 9.60 20.80 17.57
C VAL A 175 10.14 20.19 16.30
N LYS A 176 11.46 20.31 16.11
CA LYS A 176 12.20 19.59 15.07
C LYS A 176 13.00 18.49 15.72
N PHE A 177 12.92 17.28 15.18
CA PHE A 177 13.69 16.13 15.67
C PHE A 177 14.18 15.30 14.49
N GLU A 178 15.27 14.56 14.68
CA GLU A 178 15.78 13.64 13.67
C GLU A 178 14.99 12.33 13.72
N GLY A 179 14.53 11.86 12.56
CA GLY A 179 13.77 10.61 12.47
C GLY A 179 13.80 10.01 11.06
N THR A 180 13.36 8.76 10.98
CA THR A 180 13.28 8.04 9.71
C THR A 180 11.90 8.20 9.09
N VAL A 181 11.86 8.63 7.84
CA VAL A 181 10.65 8.67 7.00
C VAL A 181 10.76 7.60 5.92
N THR A 182 9.74 6.76 5.82
CA THR A 182 9.60 5.75 4.78
C THR A 182 8.91 6.37 3.57
N GLY A 183 9.59 6.39 2.43
CA GLY A 183 9.07 6.83 1.15
C GLY A 183 8.08 5.85 0.54
N ILE A 184 7.39 6.29 -0.52
CA ILE A 184 6.37 5.50 -1.25
C ILE A 184 7.01 4.30 -1.96
N ASP A 185 8.28 4.43 -2.34
CA ASP A 185 9.11 3.40 -2.94
C ASP A 185 9.67 2.38 -1.92
N GLY A 186 9.35 2.55 -0.64
CA GLY A 186 9.87 1.74 0.46
C GLY A 186 11.28 2.13 0.92
N ASN A 187 11.88 3.18 0.35
CA ASN A 187 13.18 3.66 0.79
C ASN A 187 13.02 4.43 2.12
N VAL A 188 13.85 4.07 3.10
CA VAL A 188 13.88 4.73 4.40
C VAL A 188 14.93 5.82 4.39
N LYS A 189 14.52 7.07 4.59
CA LYS A 189 15.40 8.24 4.63
C LYS A 189 15.44 8.82 6.05
N ASN A 190 16.64 9.02 6.59
CA ASN A 190 16.80 9.81 7.81
C ASN A 190 16.73 11.30 7.46
N THR A 191 15.80 12.02 8.07
CA THR A 191 15.58 13.45 7.81
C THR A 191 15.10 14.16 9.06
N THR A 192 15.18 15.49 9.05
CA THR A 192 14.62 16.30 10.13
C THR A 192 13.11 16.38 9.97
N ILE A 193 12.37 16.02 11.01
CA ILE A 193 10.92 16.01 11.05
C ILE A 193 10.45 17.16 11.94
N THR A 194 9.58 18.01 11.40
CA THR A 194 8.90 19.07 12.15
C THR A 194 7.55 18.54 12.65
N ARG A 195 7.41 18.36 13.96
CA ARG A 195 6.15 18.02 14.61
C ARG A 195 5.43 19.28 15.05
N ILE A 196 4.17 19.40 14.64
CA ILE A 196 3.27 20.48 15.05
C ILE A 196 2.26 19.88 16.04
N GLY A 197 2.59 19.99 17.32
CA GLY A 197 1.77 19.47 18.40
C GLY A 197 1.49 17.98 18.27
N ALA A 198 0.22 17.59 18.41
CA ALA A 198 -0.24 16.23 18.14
C ALA A 198 -0.87 16.07 16.74
N TYR A 199 -0.87 17.11 15.91
CA TYR A 199 -1.74 17.19 14.73
C TYR A 199 -1.04 16.79 13.42
N ASN A 200 0.12 17.38 13.12
CA ASN A 200 0.81 17.19 11.85
C ASN A 200 2.29 16.88 12.05
N LEU A 201 2.82 16.11 11.11
CA LEU A 201 4.25 15.92 10.90
C LEU A 201 4.60 16.45 9.49
N ILE A 202 5.71 17.16 9.39
CA ILE A 202 6.24 17.70 8.13
C ILE A 202 7.69 17.26 8.00
N ALA A 203 8.09 16.80 6.82
CA ALA A 203 9.47 16.48 6.50
C ALA A 203 9.76 16.83 5.04
N ASP A 204 10.92 17.43 4.75
CA ASP A 204 11.35 17.79 3.40
C ASP A 204 10.30 18.63 2.62
N GLY A 205 9.57 19.51 3.32
CA GLY A 205 8.53 20.38 2.78
C GLY A 205 7.18 19.69 2.51
N LYS A 206 7.02 18.43 2.91
CA LYS A 206 5.83 17.61 2.66
C LYS A 206 5.17 17.17 3.96
N TYR A 207 3.87 16.88 3.90
CA TYR A 207 3.18 16.24 5.01
C TYR A 207 3.51 14.75 5.07
N VAL A 208 3.80 14.26 6.26
CA VAL A 208 4.03 12.85 6.54
C VAL A 208 3.09 12.41 7.66
N VAL A 209 2.78 11.12 7.73
CA VAL A 209 1.83 10.57 8.71
C VAL A 209 2.50 9.47 9.50
N TYR A 210 2.21 9.41 10.80
CA TYR A 210 2.66 8.31 11.65
C TYR A 210 1.70 7.12 11.53
N ASN A 211 2.25 5.94 11.25
CA ASN A 211 1.53 4.68 11.24
C ASN A 211 1.73 3.97 12.58
N PRO A 212 0.69 3.89 13.43
CA PRO A 212 0.81 3.29 14.76
C PRO A 212 1.08 1.78 14.73
N GLU A 213 0.55 1.05 13.73
CA GLU A 213 0.70 -0.41 13.64
C GLU A 213 2.13 -0.82 13.32
N LEU A 214 2.78 -0.06 12.45
CA LEU A 214 4.15 -0.30 12.02
C LEU A 214 5.19 0.53 12.79
N SER A 215 4.73 1.43 13.67
CA SER A 215 5.57 2.36 14.42
C SER A 215 6.56 3.15 13.55
N LEU A 216 6.12 3.57 12.36
CA LEU A 216 6.94 4.30 11.39
C LEU A 216 6.24 5.55 10.87
N ILE A 217 7.04 6.52 10.43
CA ILE A 217 6.54 7.73 9.76
C ILE A 217 6.63 7.48 8.26
N GLN A 218 5.52 7.67 7.55
CA GLN A 218 5.40 7.40 6.12
C GLN A 218 5.07 8.68 5.35
N GLU A 219 5.67 8.81 4.17
CA GLU A 219 5.25 9.82 3.21
C GLU A 219 3.88 9.45 2.62
N LEU A 220 3.01 10.44 2.47
CA LEU A 220 1.72 10.25 1.80
C LEU A 220 1.96 9.89 0.33
N SER A 221 1.31 8.84 -0.17
CA SER A 221 1.32 8.49 -1.60
C SER A 221 0.89 9.65 -2.49
N GLN A 222 0.03 10.52 -1.97
CA GLN A 222 -0.32 11.78 -2.59
C GLN A 222 -0.38 12.88 -1.55
N GLN A 223 0.33 13.97 -1.83
CA GLN A 223 0.31 15.15 -1.01
C GLN A 223 -1.00 15.95 -1.20
N PRO A 224 -1.39 16.77 -0.22
CA PRO A 224 -2.47 17.72 -0.38
C PRO A 224 -2.20 18.74 -1.50
N ASP A 225 -3.16 19.62 -1.77
CA ASP A 225 -3.06 20.56 -2.89
C ASP A 225 -1.78 21.42 -2.79
N ALA A 226 -1.22 21.82 -3.93
CA ALA A 226 0.10 22.47 -3.99
C ALA A 226 0.24 23.71 -3.09
N TYR A 227 -0.85 24.46 -2.86
CA TYR A 227 -0.83 25.62 -1.94
C TYR A 227 -0.65 25.21 -0.47
N GLN A 228 -1.16 24.04 -0.07
CA GLN A 228 -1.03 23.51 1.29
C GLN A 228 0.38 22.97 1.53
N VAL A 229 0.96 22.27 0.55
CA VAL A 229 2.35 21.78 0.59
C VAL A 229 3.33 22.96 0.61
N LYS A 230 3.09 23.99 -0.22
CA LYS A 230 3.91 25.20 -0.21
C LYS A 230 3.88 25.91 1.15
N SER A 231 2.72 25.94 1.81
CA SER A 231 2.57 26.48 3.17
C SER A 231 3.33 25.64 4.20
N ALA A 232 3.31 24.32 4.10
CA ALA A 232 4.12 23.43 4.95
C ALA A 232 5.62 23.65 4.77
N ALA A 233 6.10 23.70 3.53
CA ALA A 233 7.51 23.98 3.22
C ALA A 233 7.94 25.37 3.70
N ALA A 234 7.08 26.39 3.59
CA ALA A 234 7.36 27.71 4.12
C ALA A 234 7.42 27.72 5.66
N PHE A 235 6.50 27.01 6.31
CA PHE A 235 6.46 26.86 7.76
C PHE A 235 7.72 26.16 8.29
N GLU A 236 8.13 25.07 7.66
CA GLU A 236 9.35 24.33 8.03
C GLU A 236 10.62 25.19 7.94
N ASN A 237 10.71 26.08 6.94
CA ASN A 237 11.84 26.99 6.79
C ASN A 237 11.79 28.21 7.73
N THR A 238 10.69 28.44 8.44
CA THR A 238 10.54 29.58 9.34
C THR A 238 11.25 29.28 10.67
N THR A 239 12.18 30.14 11.07
CA THR A 239 12.96 29.98 12.32
C THR A 239 12.46 30.83 13.47
N SER A 240 11.71 31.90 13.20
CA SER A 240 11.14 32.79 14.21
C SER A 240 9.88 33.48 13.69
N GLY A 241 9.02 33.92 14.60
CA GLY A 241 7.75 34.59 14.26
C GLY A 241 6.60 33.62 13.99
N THR A 242 5.58 34.10 13.28
CA THR A 242 4.37 33.35 12.95
C THR A 242 4.32 32.99 11.47
N ALA A 243 4.07 31.73 11.14
CA ALA A 243 3.85 31.26 9.78
C ALA A 243 2.51 30.51 9.69
N ALA A 244 1.81 30.68 8.57
CA ALA A 244 0.57 29.96 8.30
C ALA A 244 0.87 28.53 7.85
N VAL A 245 0.15 27.56 8.43
CA VAL A 245 0.23 26.14 8.08
C VAL A 245 -1.15 25.51 8.22
N TYR A 246 -1.46 24.54 7.35
CA TYR A 246 -2.70 23.79 7.43
C TYR A 246 -2.52 22.63 8.41
N ILE A 247 -3.49 22.47 9.30
CA ILE A 247 -3.47 21.46 10.36
C ILE A 247 -4.56 20.43 10.09
N ASP A 248 -4.24 19.15 10.31
CA ASP A 248 -5.18 18.05 10.33
C ASP A 248 -5.63 17.79 11.80
N PRO A 249 -6.83 18.26 12.20
CA PRO A 249 -7.30 18.10 13.58
C PRO A 249 -7.54 16.64 13.98
N VAL A 250 -7.69 15.73 13.01
CA VAL A 250 -7.87 14.28 13.22
C VAL A 250 -6.59 13.49 12.95
N ARG A 251 -5.44 14.13 13.15
CA ARG A 251 -4.12 13.49 13.32
C ARG A 251 -3.70 12.57 12.18
N GLY A 252 -3.91 13.00 10.93
CA GLY A 252 -3.50 12.28 9.73
C GLY A 252 -4.63 11.53 9.02
N THR A 253 -5.83 11.44 9.61
CA THR A 253 -6.96 10.79 8.93
C THR A 253 -7.41 11.60 7.70
N LEU A 254 -7.45 12.94 7.76
CA LEU A 254 -7.78 13.74 6.56
C LEU A 254 -6.66 13.69 5.54
N LEU A 255 -5.40 13.72 5.99
CA LEU A 255 -4.24 13.58 5.11
C LEU A 255 -4.27 12.24 4.35
N ASN A 256 -4.65 11.14 5.01
CA ASN A 256 -4.82 9.84 4.38
C ASN A 256 -6.01 9.77 3.39
N ILE A 257 -6.98 10.69 3.44
CA ILE A 257 -8.01 10.77 2.39
C ILE A 257 -7.40 11.28 1.09
N PHE A 258 -6.37 12.14 1.16
CA PHE A 258 -5.71 12.62 -0.05
C PHE A 258 -5.00 11.50 -0.78
N THR A 259 -4.46 10.46 -0.14
CA THR A 259 -3.85 9.32 -0.85
C THR A 259 -4.82 8.56 -1.77
N GLY A 260 -6.13 8.80 -1.64
CA GLY A 260 -7.15 8.23 -2.53
C GLY A 260 -7.56 9.12 -3.71
N LYS A 261 -7.02 10.33 -3.88
CA LYS A 261 -7.44 11.24 -4.95
C LYS A 261 -6.69 10.96 -6.26
N ALA A 262 -7.41 10.65 -7.34
CA ALA A 262 -6.73 10.48 -8.62
C ALA A 262 -5.98 11.76 -9.08
N THR A 263 -4.68 11.66 -9.35
CA THR A 263 -3.86 12.72 -9.96
C THR A 263 -4.33 13.05 -11.38
N LEU A 264 -3.87 14.15 -12.00
CA LEU A 264 -4.25 14.46 -13.38
C LEU A 264 -3.76 13.37 -14.36
N GLU A 265 -2.58 12.83 -14.11
CA GLU A 265 -2.00 11.73 -14.88
C GLU A 265 -2.83 10.46 -14.72
N GLU A 266 -3.13 10.06 -13.48
CA GLU A 266 -4.00 8.93 -13.19
C GLU A 266 -5.40 9.11 -13.77
N ARG A 267 -5.92 10.34 -13.84
CA ARG A 267 -7.19 10.63 -14.52
C ARG A 267 -7.05 10.44 -16.03
N ILE A 268 -5.95 10.86 -16.66
CA ILE A 268 -5.76 10.59 -18.10
C ILE A 268 -5.66 9.09 -18.36
N GLU A 269 -4.90 8.38 -17.54
CA GLU A 269 -4.74 6.92 -17.56
C GLU A 269 -6.05 6.18 -17.33
N ALA A 270 -6.92 6.72 -16.46
CA ALA A 270 -8.24 6.15 -16.20
C ALA A 270 -9.09 6.07 -17.47
N GLY A 271 -8.87 6.96 -18.46
CA GLY A 271 -9.53 6.90 -19.77
C GLY A 271 -9.17 5.66 -20.60
N GLY A 272 -8.13 4.91 -20.20
CA GLY A 272 -7.68 3.70 -20.88
C GLY A 272 -7.34 3.93 -22.35
N THR A 273 -7.38 2.86 -23.15
CA THR A 273 -7.00 2.88 -24.56
C THR A 273 -7.81 3.90 -25.38
N ILE A 274 -9.12 4.02 -25.12
CA ILE A 274 -10.00 4.95 -25.84
C ILE A 274 -9.64 6.40 -25.50
N GLY A 275 -9.36 6.68 -24.22
CA GLY A 275 -8.87 7.99 -23.78
C GLY A 275 -7.60 8.41 -24.51
N TYR A 276 -6.63 7.50 -24.65
CA TYR A 276 -5.40 7.75 -25.42
C TYR A 276 -5.66 8.02 -26.90
N ILE A 277 -6.61 7.32 -27.53
CA ILE A 277 -7.00 7.59 -28.91
C ILE A 277 -7.60 8.99 -29.03
N ILE A 278 -8.46 9.41 -28.10
CA ILE A 278 -9.05 10.76 -28.07
C ILE A 278 -7.95 11.83 -27.96
N MET A 279 -6.96 11.61 -27.09
CA MET A 279 -5.81 12.51 -26.96
C MET A 279 -4.97 12.56 -28.24
N GLY A 280 -4.82 11.44 -28.95
CA GLY A 280 -4.20 11.39 -30.28
C GLY A 280 -4.97 12.20 -31.33
N LEU A 281 -6.30 12.10 -31.35
CA LEU A 281 -7.16 12.90 -32.23
C LEU A 281 -7.04 14.40 -31.94
N LEU A 282 -6.98 14.78 -30.66
CA LEU A 282 -6.74 16.16 -30.24
C LEU A 282 -5.38 16.67 -30.74
N ALA A 283 -4.31 15.89 -30.53
CA ALA A 283 -2.96 16.27 -30.97
C ALA A 283 -2.89 16.45 -32.49
N LEU A 284 -3.45 15.51 -33.25
CA LEU A 284 -3.47 15.55 -34.72
C LEU A 284 -4.33 16.72 -35.23
N GLY A 285 -5.51 16.93 -34.66
CA GLY A 285 -6.39 18.05 -35.03
C GLY A 285 -5.77 19.41 -34.68
N ALA A 286 -5.09 19.53 -33.54
CA ALA A 286 -4.40 20.74 -33.13
C ALA A 286 -3.22 21.06 -34.07
N LEU A 287 -2.45 20.05 -34.48
CA LEU A 287 -1.33 20.22 -35.41
C LEU A 287 -1.82 20.74 -36.78
N ILE A 288 -2.86 20.11 -37.34
CA ILE A 288 -3.46 20.56 -38.61
C ILE A 288 -4.02 21.99 -38.45
N SER A 289 -4.66 22.28 -37.32
CA SER A 289 -5.21 23.60 -37.04
C SER A 289 -4.14 24.69 -36.98
N ILE A 290 -3.03 24.43 -36.29
CA ILE A 290 -1.91 25.36 -36.18
C ILE A 290 -1.26 25.58 -37.54
N GLU A 291 -0.99 24.52 -38.30
CA GLU A 291 -0.45 24.61 -39.67
C GLU A 291 -1.33 25.52 -40.54
N ARG A 292 -2.65 25.27 -40.56
CA ARG A 292 -3.58 26.08 -41.37
C ARG A 292 -3.69 27.51 -40.89
N LEU A 293 -3.66 27.75 -39.59
CA LEU A 293 -3.72 29.10 -39.03
C LEU A 293 -2.50 29.94 -39.44
N ILE A 294 -1.31 29.32 -39.48
CA ILE A 294 -0.07 29.95 -39.98
C ILE A 294 -0.15 30.15 -41.50
N THR A 295 -0.47 29.11 -42.28
CA THR A 295 -0.54 29.18 -43.74
C THR A 295 -1.53 30.25 -44.22
N LEU A 296 -2.76 30.27 -43.68
CA LEU A 296 -3.76 31.31 -44.01
C LEU A 296 -3.35 32.69 -43.49
N GLY A 297 -2.65 32.77 -42.35
CA GLY A 297 -2.08 34.03 -41.87
C GLY A 297 -1.08 34.63 -42.85
N VAL A 298 -0.18 33.82 -43.39
CA VAL A 298 0.81 34.22 -44.39
C VAL A 298 0.14 34.60 -45.71
N VAL A 299 -0.80 33.79 -46.20
CA VAL A 299 -1.53 34.07 -47.45
C VAL A 299 -2.35 35.35 -47.31
N GLY A 300 -3.08 35.52 -46.21
CA GLY A 300 -3.86 36.74 -45.94
C GLY A 300 -2.99 37.99 -45.86
N ALA A 301 -1.80 37.91 -45.24
CA ALA A 301 -0.84 39.02 -45.23
C ALA A 301 -0.36 39.38 -46.65
N LYS A 302 -0.04 38.38 -47.49
CA LYS A 302 0.36 38.59 -48.89
C LYS A 302 -0.77 39.20 -49.73
N VAL A 303 -2.00 38.73 -49.57
CA VAL A 303 -3.19 39.28 -50.27
C VAL A 303 -3.43 40.74 -49.83
N LYS A 304 -3.35 41.03 -48.53
CA LYS A 304 -3.49 42.40 -48.00
C LYS A 304 -2.41 43.34 -48.53
N ALA A 305 -1.17 42.86 -48.69
CA ALA A 305 -0.09 43.63 -49.32
C ALA A 305 -0.36 43.86 -50.82
N GLN A 306 -0.80 42.84 -51.55
CA GLN A 306 -1.12 42.91 -52.98
C GLN A 306 -2.25 43.89 -53.27
N ARG A 307 -3.25 44.00 -52.40
CA ARG A 307 -4.36 44.97 -52.53
C ARG A 307 -3.89 46.42 -52.66
N LYS A 308 -2.69 46.77 -52.17
CA LYS A 308 -2.13 48.13 -52.30
C LYS A 308 -1.50 48.39 -53.68
N ASN A 309 -1.12 47.35 -54.41
CA ASN A 309 -0.42 47.43 -55.69
C ASN A 309 -1.13 46.52 -56.72
N LEU A 310 -2.26 46.98 -57.25
CA LEU A 310 -3.08 46.21 -58.19
C LEU A 310 -2.44 46.06 -59.57
N ASP A 311 -1.54 46.96 -59.95
CA ASP A 311 -0.96 47.01 -61.30
C ASP A 311 0.15 45.98 -61.55
N ASN A 312 0.78 45.46 -60.49
CA ASN A 312 1.89 44.51 -60.61
C ASN A 312 1.55 43.18 -59.87
N PRO A 313 1.09 42.15 -60.59
CA PRO A 313 0.66 40.90 -59.98
C PRO A 313 1.82 40.13 -59.34
N GLY A 314 1.76 39.93 -58.02
CA GLY A 314 2.74 39.13 -57.28
C GLY A 314 2.43 37.62 -57.27
N ASN A 315 3.32 36.80 -56.70
CA ASN A 315 3.10 35.35 -56.51
C ASN A 315 2.26 35.06 -55.25
N ASN A 316 0.99 35.45 -55.27
CA ASN A 316 0.00 35.19 -54.22
C ASN A 316 -1.39 34.98 -54.86
N ALA A 317 -2.39 34.57 -54.07
CA ALA A 317 -3.73 34.26 -54.58
C ALA A 317 -4.35 35.43 -55.35
N LEU A 318 -4.32 36.65 -54.80
CA LEU A 318 -4.82 37.85 -55.48
C LEU A 318 -3.99 38.18 -56.72
N GLY A 319 -2.67 38.03 -56.66
CA GLY A 319 -1.80 38.23 -57.82
C GLY A 319 -2.10 37.28 -58.97
N ARG A 320 -2.49 36.02 -58.71
CA ARG A 320 -2.90 35.10 -59.78
C ARG A 320 -4.24 35.49 -60.41
N VAL A 321 -5.18 36.01 -59.62
CA VAL A 321 -6.45 36.58 -60.14
C VAL A 321 -6.17 37.85 -60.96
N LEU A 322 -5.32 38.75 -60.47
CA LEU A 322 -4.90 39.95 -61.20
C LEU A 322 -4.18 39.61 -62.51
N LYS A 323 -3.38 38.54 -62.52
CA LYS A 323 -2.75 38.05 -63.74
C LYS A 323 -3.77 37.54 -64.75
N ALA A 324 -4.79 36.81 -64.30
CA ALA A 324 -5.89 36.38 -65.18
C ALA A 324 -6.61 37.59 -65.80
N TYR A 325 -6.79 38.69 -65.07
CA TYR A 325 -7.28 39.95 -65.64
C TYR A 325 -6.32 40.52 -66.69
N GLN A 326 -5.02 40.58 -66.41
CA GLN A 326 -4.02 41.13 -67.34
C GLN A 326 -3.91 40.34 -68.64
N ASP A 327 -4.01 39.02 -68.56
CA ASP A 327 -3.93 38.12 -69.71
C ASP A 327 -5.20 38.16 -70.60
N ASN A 328 -6.32 38.71 -70.09
CA ASN A 328 -7.61 38.74 -70.79
C ASN A 328 -8.22 40.15 -70.85
N LYS A 329 -7.43 41.23 -70.90
CA LYS A 329 -7.97 42.61 -70.93
C LYS A 329 -8.81 42.95 -72.16
N ASP A 330 -8.65 42.20 -73.25
CA ASP A 330 -9.26 42.55 -74.54
C ASP A 330 -10.59 41.82 -74.81
N VAL A 331 -11.05 40.96 -73.88
CA VAL A 331 -12.33 40.24 -74.02
C VAL A 331 -13.51 41.09 -73.55
N ASP A 332 -14.74 40.69 -73.90
CA ASP A 332 -15.96 41.30 -73.36
C ASP A 332 -16.09 41.13 -71.84
N VAL A 333 -16.87 42.01 -71.21
CA VAL A 333 -17.01 42.08 -69.75
C VAL A 333 -17.52 40.76 -69.17
N GLU A 334 -18.45 40.10 -69.85
CA GLU A 334 -19.03 38.82 -69.43
C GLU A 334 -17.99 37.70 -69.48
N THR A 335 -17.22 37.60 -70.57
CA THR A 335 -16.09 36.66 -70.68
C THR A 335 -15.01 36.95 -69.64
N LEU A 336 -14.74 38.23 -69.34
CA LEU A 336 -13.76 38.61 -68.33
C LEU A 336 -14.18 38.19 -66.92
N GLU A 337 -15.45 38.41 -66.56
CA GLU A 337 -16.04 37.96 -65.29
C GLU A 337 -15.88 36.45 -65.14
N LEU A 338 -16.27 35.68 -66.16
CA LEU A 338 -16.10 34.22 -66.18
C LEU A 338 -14.63 33.78 -65.99
N LYS A 339 -13.67 34.50 -66.58
CA LYS A 339 -12.23 34.19 -66.44
C LYS A 339 -11.70 34.50 -65.05
N LEU A 340 -12.19 35.56 -64.42
CA LEU A 340 -11.79 35.91 -63.06
C LEU A 340 -12.41 34.96 -62.03
N ASP A 341 -13.68 34.57 -62.23
CA ASP A 341 -14.34 33.55 -61.42
C ASP A 341 -13.64 32.20 -61.54
N GLU A 342 -13.24 31.80 -62.75
CA GLU A 342 -12.41 30.61 -62.97
C GLU A 342 -11.10 30.67 -62.16
N ALA A 343 -10.45 31.84 -62.10
CA ALA A 343 -9.23 32.04 -61.33
C ALA A 343 -9.47 31.97 -59.81
N ILE A 344 -10.57 32.55 -59.30
CA ILE A 344 -10.96 32.45 -57.88
C ILE A 344 -11.28 31.00 -57.52
N LEU A 345 -12.10 30.32 -58.33
CA LEU A 345 -12.47 28.91 -58.13
C LEU A 345 -11.25 27.98 -58.12
N LYS A 346 -10.18 28.33 -58.83
CA LYS A 346 -8.91 27.59 -58.81
C LYS A 346 -8.13 27.78 -57.51
N GLU A 347 -8.28 28.92 -56.84
CA GLU A 347 -7.60 29.24 -55.57
C GLU A 347 -8.35 28.75 -54.33
N THR A 348 -9.69 28.74 -54.37
CA THR A 348 -10.55 28.37 -53.23
C THR A 348 -10.21 26.99 -52.62
N PRO A 349 -9.98 25.90 -53.39
CA PRO A 349 -9.62 24.60 -52.83
C PRO A 349 -8.35 24.62 -51.98
N ALA A 350 -7.35 25.44 -52.33
CA ALA A 350 -6.12 25.55 -51.56
C ALA A 350 -6.33 26.30 -50.23
N LEU A 351 -7.26 27.27 -50.22
CA LEU A 351 -7.66 28.03 -49.03
C LEU A 351 -8.55 27.22 -48.09
N GLU A 352 -9.38 26.32 -48.61
CA GLU A 352 -10.28 25.47 -47.82
C GLU A 352 -9.68 24.11 -47.43
N SER A 353 -8.54 23.74 -48.03
CA SER A 353 -7.88 22.46 -47.80
C SER A 353 -7.69 22.15 -46.32
N ARG A 354 -7.91 20.88 -45.91
CA ARG A 354 -7.74 20.35 -44.55
C ARG A 354 -8.61 20.99 -43.45
N ILE A 355 -9.36 22.08 -43.72
CA ILE A 355 -10.27 22.69 -42.75
C ILE A 355 -11.37 21.69 -42.36
N SER A 356 -11.93 20.98 -43.35
CA SER A 356 -12.95 19.96 -43.13
C SER A 356 -12.46 18.81 -42.23
N ILE A 357 -11.16 18.46 -42.29
CA ILE A 357 -10.58 17.41 -41.44
C ILE A 357 -10.66 17.81 -39.96
N ILE A 358 -10.37 19.08 -39.64
CA ILE A 358 -10.47 19.59 -38.25
C ILE A 358 -11.91 19.44 -37.75
N LYS A 359 -12.91 19.77 -38.59
CA LYS A 359 -14.33 19.60 -38.25
C LYS A 359 -14.70 18.15 -37.97
N VAL A 360 -14.23 17.23 -38.82
CA VAL A 360 -14.48 15.78 -38.66
C VAL A 360 -13.86 15.26 -37.37
N LEU A 361 -12.61 15.63 -37.07
CA LEU A 361 -11.93 15.22 -35.83
C LEU A 361 -12.67 15.75 -34.59
N ALA A 362 -13.10 17.01 -34.63
CA ALA A 362 -13.86 17.62 -33.55
C ALA A 362 -15.23 16.95 -33.35
N ALA A 363 -15.87 16.48 -34.41
CA ALA A 363 -17.14 15.76 -34.35
C ALA A 363 -17.00 14.31 -33.87
N ILE A 364 -15.90 13.62 -34.20
CA ILE A 364 -15.63 12.23 -33.80
C ILE A 364 -15.21 12.13 -32.33
N ALA A 365 -14.50 13.13 -31.79
CA ALA A 365 -13.98 13.08 -30.41
C ALA A 365 -15.06 12.80 -29.34
N PRO A 366 -16.25 13.44 -29.34
CA PRO A 366 -17.33 13.12 -28.42
C PRO A 366 -17.93 11.72 -28.65
N MET A 367 -18.03 11.28 -29.91
CA MET A 367 -18.53 9.94 -30.24
C MET A 367 -17.59 8.85 -29.71
N MET A 368 -16.28 9.08 -29.76
CA MET A 368 -15.28 8.22 -29.13
C MET A 368 -15.40 8.22 -27.61
N GLY A 369 -15.71 9.37 -27.00
CA GLY A 369 -16.01 9.46 -25.56
C GLY A 369 -17.23 8.61 -25.18
N LEU A 370 -18.31 8.68 -25.98
CA LEU A 370 -19.48 7.82 -25.80
C LEU A 370 -19.14 6.32 -25.91
N LEU A 371 -18.31 5.93 -26.88
CA LEU A 371 -17.81 4.55 -26.98
C LEU A 371 -17.02 4.13 -25.72
N GLY A 372 -16.21 5.04 -25.17
CA GLY A 372 -15.52 4.86 -23.89
C GLY A 372 -16.48 4.59 -22.73
N THR A 373 -17.62 5.30 -22.69
CA THR A 373 -18.63 5.06 -21.64
C THR A 373 -19.23 3.67 -21.72
N VAL A 374 -19.58 3.22 -22.92
CA VAL A 374 -20.21 1.92 -23.13
C VAL A 374 -19.23 0.80 -22.77
N THR A 375 -17.97 0.93 -23.20
CA THR A 375 -16.92 -0.06 -22.89
C THR A 375 -16.59 -0.11 -21.40
N GLY A 376 -16.48 1.03 -20.71
CA GLY A 376 -16.26 1.07 -19.25
C GLY A 376 -17.43 0.49 -18.44
N MET A 377 -18.67 0.75 -18.89
CA MET A 377 -19.86 0.14 -18.27
C MET A 377 -19.91 -1.37 -18.51
N ILE A 378 -19.56 -1.86 -19.70
CA ILE A 378 -19.45 -3.31 -19.97
C ILE A 378 -18.41 -3.96 -19.05
N ALA A 379 -17.23 -3.35 -18.88
CA ALA A 379 -16.19 -3.83 -17.98
C ALA A 379 -16.66 -3.87 -16.50
N THR A 380 -17.44 -2.86 -16.10
CA THR A 380 -18.05 -2.81 -14.76
C THR A 380 -19.03 -3.98 -14.57
N PHE A 381 -19.94 -4.21 -15.53
CA PHE A 381 -20.89 -5.33 -15.46
C PHE A 381 -20.19 -6.70 -15.48
N GLN A 382 -19.12 -6.87 -16.25
CA GLN A 382 -18.30 -8.08 -16.24
C GLN A 382 -17.65 -8.31 -14.87
N SER A 383 -17.17 -7.25 -14.21
CA SER A 383 -16.59 -7.33 -12.87
C SER A 383 -17.65 -7.76 -11.83
N ILE A 384 -18.88 -7.25 -11.93
CA ILE A 384 -20.00 -7.67 -11.09
C ILE A 384 -20.35 -9.15 -11.32
N GLN A 385 -20.32 -9.62 -12.57
CA GLN A 385 -20.61 -11.02 -12.90
C GLN A 385 -19.55 -11.98 -12.34
N LEU A 386 -18.27 -11.58 -12.37
CA LEU A 386 -17.15 -12.43 -11.94
C LEU A 386 -16.92 -12.42 -10.43
N PHE A 387 -17.04 -11.26 -9.79
CA PHE A 387 -16.66 -11.06 -8.38
C PHE A 387 -17.85 -10.72 -7.48
N GLY A 388 -19.07 -10.66 -8.03
CA GLY A 388 -20.25 -10.16 -7.31
C GLY A 388 -20.15 -8.67 -7.00
N THR A 389 -21.01 -8.19 -6.12
CA THR A 389 -21.00 -6.80 -5.62
C THR A 389 -20.13 -6.64 -4.36
N GLY A 390 -19.22 -7.59 -4.11
CA GLY A 390 -18.46 -7.68 -2.85
C GLY A 390 -17.30 -6.69 -2.74
N ASP A 391 -16.76 -6.21 -3.87
CA ASP A 391 -15.68 -5.23 -3.90
C ASP A 391 -16.07 -3.97 -4.73
N PRO A 392 -16.57 -2.91 -4.06
CA PRO A 392 -16.91 -1.65 -4.71
C PRO A 392 -15.73 -0.96 -5.42
N LYS A 393 -14.48 -1.27 -5.06
CA LYS A 393 -13.29 -0.62 -5.63
C LYS A 393 -13.05 -1.08 -7.07
N LEU A 394 -13.25 -2.37 -7.34
CA LEU A 394 -13.18 -2.91 -8.71
C LEU A 394 -14.28 -2.34 -9.60
N MET A 395 -15.49 -2.15 -9.06
CA MET A 395 -16.61 -1.53 -9.77
C MET A 395 -16.35 -0.05 -10.07
N ALA A 396 -15.77 0.68 -9.12
CA ALA A 396 -15.44 2.10 -9.28
C ALA A 396 -14.45 2.36 -10.43
N GLY A 397 -13.55 1.41 -10.72
CA GLY A 397 -12.59 1.52 -11.82
C GLY A 397 -13.26 1.64 -13.20
N GLY A 398 -14.21 0.76 -13.52
CA GLY A 398 -14.90 0.79 -14.81
C GLY A 398 -15.82 2.00 -14.98
N ILE A 399 -16.47 2.44 -13.89
CA ILE A 399 -17.28 3.67 -13.88
C ILE A 399 -16.39 4.90 -14.08
N SER A 400 -15.25 4.97 -13.39
CA SER A 400 -14.28 6.06 -13.54
C SER A 400 -13.78 6.18 -14.98
N MET A 401 -13.42 5.04 -15.61
CA MET A 401 -13.03 5.00 -17.02
C MET A 401 -14.13 5.54 -17.94
N ALA A 402 -15.38 5.12 -17.73
CA ALA A 402 -16.52 5.57 -18.52
C ALA A 402 -16.72 7.09 -18.42
N LEU A 403 -16.67 7.66 -17.22
CA LEU A 403 -16.85 9.10 -17.03
C LEU A 403 -15.69 9.89 -17.62
N MET A 404 -14.46 9.41 -17.44
CA MET A 404 -13.27 10.15 -17.84
C MET A 404 -13.07 10.20 -19.35
N THR A 405 -13.41 9.13 -20.08
CA THR A 405 -13.41 9.14 -21.56
C THR A 405 -14.38 10.16 -22.14
N THR A 406 -15.54 10.39 -21.49
CA THR A 406 -16.49 11.45 -21.89
C THR A 406 -15.88 12.84 -21.72
N VAL A 407 -15.27 13.08 -20.56
CA VAL A 407 -14.60 14.34 -20.26
C VAL A 407 -13.49 14.60 -21.27
N GLN A 408 -12.64 13.61 -21.55
CA GLN A 408 -11.60 13.70 -22.56
C GLN A 408 -12.16 14.01 -23.95
N GLY A 409 -13.27 13.36 -24.35
CA GLY A 409 -13.95 13.62 -25.62
C GLY A 409 -14.41 15.07 -25.76
N LEU A 410 -14.99 15.65 -24.71
CA LEU A 410 -15.41 17.05 -24.68
C LEU A 410 -14.22 18.02 -24.67
N VAL A 411 -13.20 17.73 -23.85
CA VAL A 411 -11.96 18.51 -23.76
C VAL A 411 -11.21 18.51 -25.09
N ALA A 412 -11.30 17.44 -25.89
CA ALA A 412 -10.74 17.40 -27.23
C ALA A 412 -11.62 18.15 -28.25
N ALA A 413 -12.94 17.96 -28.20
CA ALA A 413 -13.86 18.50 -29.19
C ALA A 413 -13.99 20.03 -29.14
N LEU A 414 -14.10 20.61 -27.94
CA LEU A 414 -14.35 22.05 -27.78
C LEU A 414 -13.23 22.92 -28.37
N PRO A 415 -11.93 22.69 -28.06
CA PRO A 415 -10.84 23.45 -28.67
C PRO A 415 -10.74 23.22 -30.18
N LEU A 416 -10.93 21.99 -30.66
CA LEU A 416 -10.87 21.70 -32.10
C LEU A 416 -12.00 22.40 -32.87
N MET A 417 -13.22 22.43 -32.33
CA MET A 417 -14.34 23.18 -32.92
C MET A 417 -14.03 24.68 -33.00
N LEU A 418 -13.46 25.26 -31.94
CA LEU A 418 -13.05 26.66 -31.93
C LEU A 418 -11.97 26.94 -32.98
N MET A 419 -10.95 26.10 -33.05
CA MET A 419 -9.88 26.24 -34.05
C MET A 419 -10.43 26.11 -35.49
N HIS A 420 -11.32 25.16 -35.74
CA HIS A 420 -12.02 25.03 -37.02
C HIS A 420 -12.78 26.32 -37.37
N ALA A 421 -13.52 26.90 -36.43
CA ALA A 421 -14.26 28.15 -36.67
C ALA A 421 -13.32 29.31 -37.04
N ILE A 422 -12.21 29.47 -36.32
CA ILE A 422 -11.21 30.51 -36.58
C ILE A 422 -10.58 30.35 -37.96
N VAL A 423 -10.14 29.13 -38.31
CA VAL A 423 -9.49 28.84 -39.59
C VAL A 423 -10.47 29.00 -40.76
N THR A 424 -11.73 28.55 -40.58
CA THR A 424 -12.80 28.75 -41.57
C THR A 424 -13.08 30.23 -41.81
N ALA A 425 -13.21 31.02 -40.74
CA ALA A 425 -13.45 32.46 -40.85
C ALA A 425 -12.32 33.17 -41.60
N ARG A 426 -11.06 32.80 -41.31
CA ARG A 426 -9.89 33.34 -42.05
C ARG A 426 -9.90 32.95 -43.52
N SER A 427 -10.20 31.69 -43.85
CA SER A 427 -10.28 31.23 -45.24
C SER A 427 -11.35 32.02 -46.01
N LYS A 428 -12.56 32.10 -45.47
CA LYS A 428 -13.67 32.86 -46.07
C LYS A 428 -13.34 34.34 -46.24
N SER A 429 -12.70 34.96 -45.25
CA SER A 429 -12.27 36.36 -45.37
C SER A 429 -11.27 36.58 -46.51
N ILE A 430 -10.36 35.63 -46.77
CA ILE A 430 -9.42 35.75 -47.89
C ILE A 430 -10.19 35.60 -49.22
N VAL A 431 -11.07 34.61 -49.35
CA VAL A 431 -11.89 34.39 -50.56
C VAL A 431 -12.75 35.62 -50.85
N GLN A 432 -13.42 36.17 -49.84
CA GLN A 432 -14.23 37.39 -49.98
C GLN A 432 -13.39 38.57 -50.48
N VAL A 433 -12.14 38.73 -50.01
CA VAL A 433 -11.25 39.78 -50.54
C VAL A 433 -10.92 39.54 -52.02
N LEU A 434 -10.75 38.29 -52.46
CA LEU A 434 -10.54 37.99 -53.89
C LEU A 434 -11.76 38.36 -54.73
N GLU A 435 -12.96 37.99 -54.27
CA GLU A 435 -14.25 38.31 -54.92
C GLU A 435 -14.48 39.83 -54.99
N GLU A 436 -14.28 40.56 -53.89
CA GLU A 436 -14.42 42.03 -53.84
C GLU A 436 -13.47 42.72 -54.82
N GLN A 437 -12.22 42.27 -54.92
CA GLN A 437 -11.26 42.85 -55.87
C GLN A 437 -11.60 42.49 -57.32
N SER A 438 -12.03 41.25 -57.59
CA SER A 438 -12.47 40.82 -58.92
C SER A 438 -13.64 41.67 -59.42
N ALA A 439 -14.70 41.79 -58.61
CA ALA A 439 -15.87 42.60 -58.95
C ALA A 439 -15.51 44.07 -59.18
N GLY A 440 -14.62 44.64 -58.35
CA GLY A 440 -14.12 46.01 -58.55
C GLY A 440 -13.35 46.20 -59.85
N ILE A 441 -12.60 45.18 -60.30
CA ILE A 441 -11.86 45.21 -61.57
C ILE A 441 -12.82 45.10 -62.77
N VAL A 442 -13.82 44.21 -62.70
CA VAL A 442 -14.84 44.06 -63.74
C VAL A 442 -15.62 45.36 -63.92
N ALA A 443 -16.07 45.98 -62.81
CA ALA A 443 -16.77 47.27 -62.86
C ALA A 443 -15.92 48.38 -63.49
N ALA A 444 -14.65 48.53 -63.05
CA ALA A 444 -13.74 49.51 -63.62
C ALA A 444 -13.40 49.26 -65.10
N HIS A 445 -13.44 48.00 -65.55
CA HIS A 445 -13.22 47.64 -66.94
C HIS A 445 -14.45 47.92 -67.82
N ALA A 446 -15.66 47.69 -67.30
CA ALA A 446 -16.91 48.02 -67.96
C ALA A 446 -17.04 49.55 -68.17
N GLU A 447 -16.79 50.35 -67.13
CA GLU A 447 -16.83 51.83 -67.23
C GLU A 447 -15.86 52.38 -68.28
N LYS A 448 -14.68 51.76 -68.44
CA LYS A 448 -13.68 52.17 -69.43
C LYS A 448 -14.01 51.79 -70.87
N ARG A 449 -14.92 50.84 -71.11
CA ARG A 449 -15.39 50.48 -72.46
C ARG A 449 -16.61 51.29 -72.89
N GLU A 450 -17.38 51.81 -71.94
CA GLU A 450 -18.54 52.68 -72.21
C GLU A 450 -18.18 54.17 -72.36
N ALA A 451 -17.00 54.58 -71.87
CA ALA A 451 -16.40 55.90 -72.07
C ALA A 451 -15.54 55.96 -73.35
#